data_AF-A0A8K0GE44-F1
#
_entry.id   AF-A0A8K0GE44-F1
#
_cell.length_a   1.000
_cell.length_b   1.000
_cell.length_c   1.000
_cell.angle_alpha   90.00
_cell.angle_beta   90.00
_cell.angle_gamma   90.00
#
_symmetry.space_group_name_H-M   'P 1'
#
loop_
_entity.id
_entity.type
_entity.pdbx_description
1 polymer ?
#
loop_
_entity_poly.entity_id
_entity_poly.type
_entity_poly.pdbx_seq_one_letter_code
_entity_poly.pdbx_strand_id
1 'polypeptide(L)'
;MSVDTSFIEDLPAGPLDAYRKKAKFDWKKLKLVFEDVNLLKTKLKVWNTLEKDPIFQRPEKGLSTKDQKRIAALQLQKFRKYNLMPNNLQKESMKNRGRYLMAIHEALSEAYPSVCVKQAVGIPLFQNPVATLGTERHKHIIEAVWNRQILGALALTEVAHGSDTKNMRTTATYDKETQEFIINTPDFKAAKCWVGNL
;
A
#
# COMPACT_ATOMS: atom_id res chain seq x y z
N MET A 1 -33.39 1.66 -12.25
CA MET A 1 -32.61 2.92 -12.21
C MET A 1 -31.40 2.77 -13.11
N SER A 2 -31.16 3.68 -14.06
CA SER A 2 -29.96 3.63 -14.90
C SER A 2 -28.74 3.93 -14.03
N VAL A 3 -27.78 2.99 -13.97
CA VAL A 3 -26.52 3.21 -13.26
C VAL A 3 -25.64 4.15 -14.09
N ASP A 4 -25.18 5.24 -13.47
CA ASP A 4 -24.27 6.19 -14.12
C ASP A 4 -22.91 5.53 -14.40
N THR A 5 -22.53 5.50 -15.67
CA THR A 5 -21.26 4.95 -16.16
C THR A 5 -20.41 6.02 -16.86
N SER A 6 -20.84 7.29 -16.85
CA SER A 6 -20.20 8.39 -17.58
C SER A 6 -18.76 8.68 -17.11
N PHE A 7 -18.45 8.34 -15.86
CA PHE A 7 -17.11 8.50 -15.29
C PHE A 7 -16.10 7.41 -15.73
N ILE A 8 -16.57 6.37 -16.44
CA ILE A 8 -15.71 5.32 -17.01
C ILE A 8 -15.46 5.70 -18.48
N GLU A 9 -14.20 5.93 -18.83
CA GLU A 9 -13.81 6.26 -20.19
C GLU A 9 -14.08 5.10 -21.17
N ASP A 10 -14.32 5.45 -22.43
CA ASP A 10 -14.43 4.45 -23.50
C ASP A 10 -13.06 3.86 -23.83
N LEU A 11 -13.06 2.61 -24.28
CA LEU A 11 -11.83 1.98 -24.76
C LEU A 11 -11.35 2.70 -26.03
N PRO A 12 -10.03 2.86 -26.21
CA PRO A 12 -9.49 3.53 -27.39
C PRO A 12 -9.84 2.75 -28.65
N ALA A 13 -10.23 3.49 -29.71
CA ALA A 13 -10.53 2.90 -31.01
C ALA A 13 -9.30 2.20 -31.60
N GLY A 14 -9.52 1.12 -32.36
CA GLY A 14 -8.42 0.38 -32.97
C GLY A 14 -8.81 -0.98 -33.55
N PRO A 15 -7.82 -1.82 -33.92
CA PRO A 15 -8.06 -3.10 -34.61
C PRO A 15 -8.89 -4.10 -33.78
N LEU A 16 -8.99 -3.88 -32.46
CA LEU A 16 -9.78 -4.72 -31.56
C LEU A 16 -11.29 -4.38 -31.56
N ASP A 17 -11.70 -3.28 -32.19
CA ASP A 17 -13.10 -2.83 -32.15
C ASP A 17 -14.06 -3.81 -32.82
N ALA A 18 -13.60 -4.50 -33.86
CA ALA A 18 -14.39 -5.55 -34.52
C ALA A 18 -14.79 -6.68 -33.55
N TYR A 19 -13.99 -6.93 -32.50
CA TYR A 19 -14.29 -7.90 -31.46
C TYR A 19 -15.13 -7.29 -30.34
N ARG A 20 -14.79 -6.07 -29.88
CA ARG A 20 -15.52 -5.36 -28.81
C ARG A 20 -16.98 -5.12 -29.17
N LYS A 21 -17.27 -4.78 -30.44
CA LYS A 21 -18.64 -4.58 -30.96
C LYS A 21 -19.51 -5.84 -30.97
N LYS A 22 -18.92 -7.04 -30.81
CA LYS A 22 -19.67 -8.31 -30.70
C LYS A 22 -20.29 -8.51 -29.31
N ALA A 23 -19.91 -7.71 -28.32
CA ALA A 23 -20.46 -7.81 -26.97
C ALA A 23 -21.97 -7.52 -26.99
N LYS A 24 -22.75 -8.44 -26.41
CA LYS A 24 -24.22 -8.29 -26.27
C LYS A 24 -24.63 -7.63 -24.95
N PHE A 25 -23.68 -7.06 -24.23
CA PHE A 25 -23.86 -6.39 -22.95
C PHE A 25 -22.99 -5.14 -22.87
N ASP A 26 -23.36 -4.24 -21.97
CA ASP A 26 -22.59 -3.05 -21.65
C ASP A 26 -21.48 -3.41 -20.64
N TRP A 27 -20.22 -3.37 -21.09
CA TRP A 27 -19.08 -3.72 -20.26
C TRP A 27 -18.86 -2.76 -19.09
N LYS A 28 -19.28 -1.48 -19.21
CA LYS A 28 -19.19 -0.51 -18.12
C LYS A 28 -20.15 -0.90 -17.01
N LYS A 29 -21.38 -1.33 -17.35
CA LYS A 29 -22.33 -1.87 -16.37
C LYS A 29 -21.81 -3.16 -15.73
N LEU A 30 -21.20 -4.06 -16.51
CA LEU A 30 -20.59 -5.26 -15.95
C LEU A 30 -19.49 -4.92 -14.94
N LYS A 31 -18.66 -3.91 -15.21
CA LYS A 31 -17.63 -3.45 -14.26
C LYS A 31 -18.25 -3.03 -12.92
N LEU A 32 -19.41 -2.37 -12.93
CA LEU A 32 -20.13 -1.94 -11.72
C LEU A 32 -20.86 -3.08 -10.99
N VAL A 33 -20.94 -4.28 -11.58
CA VAL A 33 -21.38 -5.49 -10.86
C VAL A 33 -20.27 -6.01 -9.95
N PHE A 34 -19.01 -5.92 -10.40
CA PHE A 34 -17.85 -6.39 -9.64
C PHE A 34 -17.28 -5.34 -8.67
N GLU A 35 -17.49 -4.07 -8.97
CA GLU A 35 -16.82 -2.96 -8.29
C GLU A 35 -17.82 -2.02 -7.64
N ASP A 36 -17.54 -1.65 -6.39
CA ASP A 36 -18.20 -0.53 -5.72
C ASP A 36 -17.87 0.78 -6.47
N VAL A 37 -18.90 1.56 -6.82
CA VAL A 37 -18.76 2.79 -7.63
C VAL A 37 -17.75 3.77 -7.02
N ASN A 38 -17.75 3.94 -5.70
CA ASN A 38 -16.87 4.92 -5.04
C ASN A 38 -15.42 4.42 -4.96
N LEU A 39 -15.25 3.11 -4.76
CA LEU A 39 -13.92 2.50 -4.79
C LEU A 39 -13.35 2.52 -6.21
N LEU A 40 -14.16 2.23 -7.23
CA LEU A 40 -13.74 2.33 -8.62
C LEU A 40 -13.34 3.76 -9.00
N LYS A 41 -14.12 4.77 -8.62
CA LYS A 41 -13.75 6.18 -8.82
C LYS A 41 -12.41 6.51 -8.15
N THR A 42 -12.14 5.93 -6.98
CA THR A 42 -10.85 6.08 -6.30
C THR A 42 -9.73 5.44 -7.11
N LYS A 43 -9.91 4.22 -7.62
CA LYS A 43 -8.91 3.52 -8.47
C LYS A 43 -8.62 4.28 -9.76
N LEU A 44 -9.65 4.72 -10.47
CA LEU A 44 -9.51 5.56 -11.67
C LEU A 44 -8.76 6.86 -11.36
N LYS A 45 -9.05 7.52 -10.24
CA LYS A 45 -8.32 8.71 -9.80
C LYS A 45 -6.83 8.40 -9.57
N VAL A 46 -6.50 7.26 -8.97
CA VAL A 46 -5.10 6.82 -8.82
C VAL A 46 -4.45 6.66 -10.19
N TRP A 47 -4.99 5.80 -11.06
CA TRP A 47 -4.39 5.53 -12.37
C TRP A 47 -4.23 6.81 -13.21
N ASN A 48 -5.27 7.62 -13.34
CA ASN A 48 -5.23 8.87 -14.12
C ASN A 48 -4.25 9.89 -13.55
N THR A 49 -4.02 9.90 -12.23
CA THR A 49 -3.03 10.79 -11.60
C THR A 49 -1.62 10.31 -11.92
N LEU A 50 -1.36 9.01 -11.80
CA LEU A 50 -0.02 8.45 -12.00
C LEU A 50 0.37 8.43 -13.48
N GLU A 51 -0.55 8.12 -14.38
CA GLU A 51 -0.33 8.12 -15.82
C GLU A 51 0.13 9.50 -16.35
N LYS A 52 -0.28 10.60 -15.71
CA LYS A 52 0.09 11.96 -16.11
C LYS A 52 1.43 12.42 -15.54
N ASP A 53 2.00 11.69 -14.58
CA ASP A 53 3.21 12.12 -13.91
C ASP A 53 4.46 11.42 -14.52
N PRO A 54 5.47 12.20 -14.97
CA PRO A 54 6.66 11.64 -15.61
C PRO A 54 7.40 10.58 -14.78
N ILE A 55 7.38 10.66 -13.45
CA ILE A 55 8.12 9.69 -12.61
C ILE A 55 7.51 8.30 -12.58
N PHE A 56 6.24 8.18 -13.01
CA PHE A 56 5.53 6.92 -13.10
C PHE A 56 5.52 6.35 -14.53
N GLN A 57 6.15 7.03 -15.50
CA GLN A 57 6.29 6.50 -16.85
C GLN A 57 7.23 5.30 -16.86
N ARG A 58 6.89 4.31 -17.69
CA ARG A 58 7.70 3.11 -17.85
C ARG A 58 9.00 3.47 -18.56
N PRO A 59 10.16 3.04 -18.05
CA PRO A 59 11.43 3.27 -18.73
C PRO A 59 11.50 2.47 -20.03
N GLU A 60 12.09 3.04 -21.07
CA GLU A 60 12.27 2.38 -22.37
C GLU A 60 13.17 1.13 -22.29
N LYS A 61 14.08 1.13 -21.32
CA LYS A 61 15.02 0.03 -21.06
C LYS A 61 14.85 -0.48 -19.64
N GLY A 62 15.17 -1.76 -19.44
CA GLY A 62 15.24 -2.34 -18.10
C GLY A 62 16.19 -1.58 -17.19
N LEU A 63 15.75 -1.31 -15.96
CA LEU A 63 16.55 -0.62 -14.95
C LEU A 63 17.37 -1.61 -14.13
N SER A 64 18.55 -1.18 -13.67
CA SER A 64 19.32 -1.91 -12.65
C SER A 64 18.53 -2.06 -11.34
N THR A 65 18.84 -3.05 -10.51
CA THR A 65 18.20 -3.20 -9.19
C THR A 65 18.34 -1.95 -8.33
N LYS A 66 19.48 -1.25 -8.42
CA LYS A 66 19.73 0.01 -7.70
C LYS A 66 18.79 1.11 -8.18
N ASP A 67 18.60 1.23 -9.50
CA ASP A 67 17.70 2.24 -10.07
C ASP A 67 16.23 1.91 -9.84
N GLN A 68 15.84 0.63 -9.85
CA GLN A 68 14.49 0.21 -9.47
C GLN A 68 14.17 0.60 -8.02
N LYS A 69 15.11 0.38 -7.08
CA LYS A 69 14.95 0.80 -5.68
C LYS A 69 14.85 2.32 -5.56
N ARG A 70 15.71 3.05 -6.29
CA ARG A 70 15.72 4.52 -6.31
C ARG A 70 14.41 5.09 -6.84
N ILE A 71 13.94 4.62 -8.01
CA ILE A 71 12.71 5.12 -8.62
C ILE A 71 11.49 4.79 -7.76
N ALA A 72 11.41 3.60 -7.17
CA ALA A 72 10.32 3.23 -6.27
C ALA A 72 10.26 4.13 -5.01
N ALA A 73 11.42 4.53 -4.46
CA ALA A 73 11.47 5.46 -3.34
C ALA A 73 10.98 6.85 -3.73
N LEU A 74 11.42 7.37 -4.88
CA LEU A 74 10.98 8.68 -5.38
C LEU A 74 9.49 8.69 -5.75
N GLN A 75 9.01 7.61 -6.39
CA GLN A 75 7.59 7.40 -6.69
C GLN A 75 6.76 7.38 -5.41
N LEU A 76 7.19 6.68 -4.36
CA LEU A 76 6.49 6.71 -3.06
C LEU A 76 6.45 8.12 -2.46
N GLN A 77 7.56 8.85 -2.50
CA GLN A 77 7.62 10.22 -2.01
C GLN A 77 6.67 11.15 -2.79
N LYS A 78 6.61 10.98 -4.11
CA LYS A 78 5.69 11.73 -4.98
C LYS A 78 4.23 11.33 -4.72
N PHE A 79 3.96 10.04 -4.60
CA PHE A 79 2.64 9.47 -4.33
C PHE A 79 2.01 10.06 -3.05
N ARG A 80 2.82 10.20 -2.00
CA ARG A 80 2.45 10.84 -0.73
C ARG A 80 2.12 12.33 -0.82
N LYS A 81 2.26 12.97 -1.97
CA LYS A 81 1.84 14.36 -2.16
C LYS A 81 0.46 14.46 -2.81
N TYR A 82 -0.05 13.38 -3.41
CA TYR A 82 -1.36 13.40 -4.02
C TYR A 82 -2.47 13.24 -2.97
N ASN A 83 -3.56 13.97 -3.19
CA ASN A 83 -4.80 13.82 -2.43
C ASN A 83 -5.74 12.83 -3.14
N LEU A 84 -5.43 11.54 -3.00
CA LEU A 84 -6.13 10.43 -3.69
C LEU A 84 -7.31 9.89 -2.89
N MET A 85 -7.38 10.22 -1.60
CA MET A 85 -8.47 9.80 -0.73
C MET A 85 -9.63 10.82 -0.76
N PRO A 86 -10.86 10.41 -0.41
CA PRO A 86 -11.96 11.35 -0.19
C PRO A 86 -11.65 12.35 0.93
N ASN A 87 -12.03 13.62 0.77
CA ASN A 87 -11.74 14.68 1.74
C ASN A 87 -12.39 14.44 3.12
N ASN A 88 -13.51 13.74 3.17
CA ASN A 88 -14.25 13.43 4.39
C ASN A 88 -13.86 12.07 5.01
N LEU A 89 -12.83 11.40 4.49
CA LEU A 89 -12.49 10.04 4.91
C LEU A 89 -12.17 9.91 6.41
N GLN A 90 -11.64 10.95 7.04
CA GLN A 90 -11.40 11.00 8.49
C GLN A 90 -12.68 10.80 9.31
N LYS A 91 -13.84 11.21 8.78
CA LYS A 91 -15.16 11.08 9.42
C LYS A 91 -15.83 9.73 9.16
N GLU A 92 -15.25 8.90 8.29
CA GLU A 92 -15.79 7.59 7.94
C GLU A 92 -15.46 6.53 9.01
N SER A 93 -16.28 5.48 9.03
CA SER A 93 -16.01 4.30 9.86
C SER A 93 -14.65 3.67 9.55
N MET A 94 -14.03 3.01 10.53
CA MET A 94 -12.77 2.28 10.34
C MET A 94 -12.86 1.28 9.17
N LYS A 95 -14.01 0.60 9.03
CA LYS A 95 -14.29 -0.33 7.93
C LYS A 95 -14.23 0.37 6.57
N ASN A 96 -14.92 1.51 6.43
CA ASN A 96 -14.92 2.27 5.17
C ASN A 96 -13.53 2.83 4.85
N ARG A 97 -12.82 3.36 5.85
CA ARG A 97 -11.43 3.81 5.70
C ARG A 97 -10.52 2.69 5.17
N GLY A 98 -10.67 1.49 5.72
CA GLY A 98 -9.97 0.29 5.25
C GLY A 98 -10.28 -0.03 3.78
N ARG A 99 -11.55 0.01 3.37
CA ARG A 99 -11.94 -0.27 1.97
C ARG A 99 -11.31 0.71 0.97
N TYR A 100 -11.26 2.01 1.29
CA TYR A 100 -10.60 3.00 0.42
C TYR A 100 -9.08 2.78 0.35
N LEU A 101 -8.43 2.45 1.48
CA LEU A 101 -7.00 2.10 1.47
C LEU A 101 -6.72 0.86 0.63
N MET A 102 -7.57 -0.17 0.73
CA MET A 102 -7.47 -1.38 -0.09
C MET A 102 -7.64 -1.07 -1.58
N ALA A 103 -8.63 -0.25 -1.97
CA ALA A 103 -8.82 0.15 -3.36
C ALA A 103 -7.58 0.88 -3.91
N ILE A 104 -6.95 1.76 -3.13
CA ILE A 104 -5.68 2.40 -3.52
C ILE A 104 -4.57 1.37 -3.70
N HIS A 105 -4.44 0.40 -2.79
CA HIS A 105 -3.44 -0.65 -2.93
C HIS A 105 -3.70 -1.56 -4.13
N GLU A 106 -4.94 -1.91 -4.44
CA GLU A 106 -5.30 -2.65 -5.65
C GLU A 106 -4.85 -1.90 -6.90
N ALA A 107 -5.21 -0.62 -7.02
CA ALA A 107 -4.80 0.21 -8.15
C ALA A 107 -3.27 0.30 -8.31
N LEU A 108 -2.54 0.42 -7.19
CA LEU A 108 -1.09 0.42 -7.18
C LEU A 108 -0.50 -0.96 -7.50
N SER A 109 -1.10 -2.06 -7.04
CA SER A 109 -0.61 -3.41 -7.28
C SER A 109 -0.62 -3.75 -8.77
N GLU A 110 -1.65 -3.31 -9.49
CA GLU A 110 -1.81 -3.57 -10.92
C GLU A 110 -0.76 -2.89 -11.81
N ALA A 111 -0.32 -1.67 -11.44
CA ALA A 111 0.56 -0.86 -12.30
C ALA A 111 1.95 -0.57 -11.70
N TYR A 112 2.04 -0.48 -10.36
CA TYR A 112 3.22 -0.03 -9.61
C TYR A 112 3.46 -0.89 -8.34
N PRO A 113 3.70 -2.21 -8.48
CA PRO A 113 3.74 -3.14 -7.35
C PRO A 113 4.82 -2.80 -6.32
N SER A 114 5.97 -2.26 -6.72
CA SER A 114 7.02 -1.83 -5.77
C SER A 114 6.58 -0.67 -4.88
N VAL A 115 5.79 0.26 -5.41
CA VAL A 115 5.21 1.37 -4.62
C VAL A 115 4.13 0.82 -3.68
N CYS A 116 3.28 -0.08 -4.19
CA CYS A 116 2.26 -0.77 -3.39
C CYS A 116 2.87 -1.46 -2.17
N VAL A 117 3.90 -2.29 -2.37
CA VAL A 117 4.55 -3.03 -1.26
C VAL A 117 5.19 -2.08 -0.26
N LYS A 118 5.91 -1.05 -0.72
CA LYS A 118 6.53 -0.07 0.20
C LYS A 118 5.50 0.66 1.05
N GLN A 119 4.35 1.02 0.46
CA GLN A 119 3.25 1.66 1.17
C GLN A 119 2.56 0.69 2.13
N ALA A 120 2.23 -0.52 1.68
CA ALA A 120 1.53 -1.52 2.48
C ALA A 120 2.36 -1.95 3.71
N VAL A 121 3.66 -2.15 3.55
CA VAL A 121 4.56 -2.47 4.67
C VAL A 121 4.68 -1.29 5.63
N GLY A 122 4.86 -0.08 5.10
CA GLY A 122 5.19 1.06 5.94
C GLY A 122 4.02 1.81 6.55
N ILE A 123 2.79 1.58 6.08
CA ILE A 123 1.57 2.17 6.64
C ILE A 123 0.78 1.11 7.39
N PRO A 124 -0.10 0.27 6.78
CA PRO A 124 -0.98 -0.59 7.57
C PRO A 124 -0.22 -1.69 8.32
N LEU A 125 0.82 -2.30 7.74
CA LEU A 125 1.52 -3.41 8.41
C LEU A 125 2.32 -2.94 9.65
N PHE A 126 2.80 -1.71 9.65
CA PHE A 126 3.44 -1.08 10.81
C PHE A 126 2.42 -0.46 11.78
N GLN A 127 1.45 0.29 11.27
CA GLN A 127 0.49 1.03 12.09
C GLN A 127 -0.48 0.10 12.84
N ASN A 128 -0.91 -1.01 12.23
CA ASN A 128 -1.92 -1.88 12.83
C ASN A 128 -1.45 -2.48 14.16
N PRO A 129 -0.25 -3.10 14.27
CA PRO A 129 0.26 -3.57 15.56
C PRO A 129 0.32 -2.46 16.62
N VAL A 130 0.76 -1.26 16.25
CA VAL A 130 0.81 -0.11 17.18
C VAL A 130 -0.60 0.29 17.64
N ALA A 131 -1.58 0.29 16.74
CA ALA A 131 -2.96 0.63 17.05
C ALA A 131 -3.69 -0.45 17.87
N THR A 132 -3.36 -1.73 17.68
CA THR A 132 -4.05 -2.84 18.35
C THR A 132 -3.39 -3.28 19.65
N LEU A 133 -2.06 -3.18 19.75
CA LEU A 133 -1.29 -3.62 20.92
C LEU A 133 -0.75 -2.45 21.76
N GLY A 134 -0.70 -1.25 21.19
CA GLY A 134 -0.23 -0.06 21.89
C GLY A 134 -1.30 0.55 22.80
N THR A 135 -0.83 1.33 23.78
CA THR A 135 -1.67 2.21 24.61
C THR A 135 -1.64 3.67 24.12
N GLU A 136 -2.36 4.57 24.79
CA GLU A 136 -2.46 6.01 24.44
C GLU A 136 -1.08 6.68 24.23
N ARG A 137 -0.04 6.20 24.92
CA ARG A 137 1.34 6.68 24.73
C ARG A 137 1.82 6.60 23.28
N HIS A 138 1.29 5.68 22.47
CA HIS A 138 1.72 5.47 21.08
C HIS A 138 0.86 6.21 20.06
N LYS A 139 -0.17 6.94 20.48
CA LYS A 139 -1.09 7.63 19.57
C LYS A 139 -0.39 8.59 18.62
N HIS A 140 0.62 9.31 19.12
CA HIS A 140 1.45 10.21 18.32
C HIS A 140 2.15 9.49 17.14
N ILE A 141 2.49 8.20 17.26
CA ILE A 141 3.08 7.40 16.17
C ILE A 141 2.04 7.17 15.07
N ILE A 142 0.81 6.82 15.46
CA ILE A 142 -0.29 6.58 14.53
C ILE A 142 -0.63 7.87 13.78
N GLU A 143 -0.71 8.99 14.48
CA GLU A 143 -0.92 10.32 13.89
C GLU A 143 0.21 10.69 12.93
N ALA A 144 1.48 10.44 13.30
CA ALA A 144 2.62 10.69 12.43
C ALA A 144 2.61 9.84 11.15
N VAL A 145 2.17 8.57 11.22
CA VAL A 145 1.98 7.71 10.05
C VAL A 145 0.87 8.26 9.14
N TRP A 146 -0.29 8.63 9.70
CA TRP A 146 -1.40 9.22 8.94
C TRP A 146 -1.03 10.54 8.29
N ASN A 147 -0.24 11.37 8.98
CA ASN A 147 0.30 12.64 8.48
C ASN A 147 1.51 12.44 7.54
N ARG A 148 1.86 11.20 7.20
CA ARG A 148 2.93 10.83 6.26
C ARG A 148 4.34 11.27 6.72
N GLN A 149 4.51 11.54 8.01
CA GLN A 149 5.77 11.97 8.64
C GLN A 149 6.71 10.79 8.89
N ILE A 150 6.15 9.62 9.24
CA ILE A 150 6.91 8.39 9.48
C ILE A 150 6.51 7.34 8.44
N LEU A 151 7.49 6.59 7.96
CA LEU A 151 7.28 5.33 7.26
C LEU A 151 7.86 4.21 8.12
N GLY A 152 7.04 3.23 8.46
CA GLY A 152 7.47 2.13 9.29
C GLY A 152 8.03 0.93 8.53
N ALA A 153 8.41 -0.06 9.31
CA ALA A 153 8.75 -1.41 8.89
C ALA A 153 8.27 -2.39 9.98
N LEU A 154 8.00 -3.65 9.60
CA LEU A 154 7.68 -4.71 10.55
C LEU A 154 8.81 -5.74 10.56
N ALA A 155 9.66 -5.70 11.58
CA ALA A 155 10.79 -6.60 11.75
C ALA A 155 10.40 -7.82 12.58
N LEU A 156 9.68 -8.76 11.94
CA LEU A 156 9.25 -10.00 12.60
C LEU A 156 10.18 -11.16 12.22
N THR A 157 10.17 -11.58 10.96
CA THR A 157 10.89 -12.75 10.44
C THR A 157 12.39 -12.72 10.73
N GLU A 158 12.92 -13.87 11.14
CA GLU A 158 14.35 -14.12 11.34
C GLU A 158 14.87 -15.10 10.28
N VAL A 159 16.19 -15.13 10.05
CA VAL A 159 16.81 -16.05 9.08
C VAL A 159 16.37 -17.51 9.29
N ALA A 160 16.24 -17.94 10.55
CA ALA A 160 15.81 -19.31 10.87
C ALA A 160 14.30 -19.47 11.17
N HIS A 161 13.55 -18.38 11.40
CA HIS A 161 12.17 -18.45 11.89
C HIS A 161 11.23 -17.48 11.16
N GLY A 162 10.26 -18.05 10.43
CA GLY A 162 9.16 -17.31 9.79
C GLY A 162 7.79 -17.82 10.25
N SER A 163 7.44 -19.04 9.85
CA SER A 163 6.17 -19.67 10.25
C SER A 163 6.12 -20.00 11.74
N ASP A 164 7.24 -20.46 12.31
CA ASP A 164 7.36 -20.79 13.71
C ASP A 164 7.80 -19.57 14.54
N THR A 165 6.86 -18.65 14.74
CA THR A 165 7.10 -17.40 15.46
C THR A 165 7.36 -17.59 16.95
N LYS A 166 6.93 -18.73 17.53
CA LYS A 166 7.13 -19.03 18.96
C LYS A 166 8.60 -19.29 19.31
N ASN A 167 9.37 -19.78 18.34
CA ASN A 167 10.79 -20.07 18.52
C ASN A 167 11.70 -18.96 17.99
N MET A 168 11.19 -17.74 17.81
CA MET A 168 12.05 -16.59 17.53
C MET A 168 13.09 -16.40 18.61
N ARG A 169 14.30 -16.05 18.17
CA ARG A 169 15.50 -16.06 19.00
C ARG A 169 15.97 -14.67 19.40
N THR A 170 15.47 -13.62 18.74
CA THR A 170 15.66 -12.23 19.23
C THR A 170 15.03 -12.10 20.60
N THR A 171 15.80 -11.65 21.58
CA THR A 171 15.32 -11.50 22.97
C THR A 171 15.06 -10.03 23.29
N ALA A 172 14.06 -9.79 24.15
CA ALA A 172 13.82 -8.50 24.78
C ALA A 172 13.83 -8.69 26.30
N THR A 173 14.95 -8.38 26.95
CA THR A 173 15.13 -8.59 28.39
C THR A 173 14.96 -7.28 29.12
N TYR A 174 14.05 -7.23 30.10
CA TYR A 174 13.82 -6.04 30.91
C TYR A 174 14.92 -5.87 31.96
N ASP A 175 15.63 -4.75 31.92
CA ASP A 175 16.59 -4.34 32.95
C ASP A 175 15.88 -3.43 33.96
N LYS A 176 15.91 -3.84 35.23
CA LYS A 176 15.23 -3.12 36.32
C LYS A 176 15.99 -1.88 36.78
N GLU A 177 17.31 -1.84 36.59
CA GLU A 177 18.14 -0.72 37.03
C GLU A 177 17.93 0.50 36.14
N THR A 178 17.92 0.28 34.83
CA THR A 178 17.70 1.35 33.82
C THR A 178 16.23 1.53 33.43
N GLN A 179 15.37 0.56 33.77
CA GLN A 179 13.97 0.49 33.33
C GLN A 179 13.80 0.38 31.81
N GLU A 180 14.77 -0.24 31.13
CA GLU A 180 14.80 -0.40 29.68
C GLU A 180 14.65 -1.87 29.24
N PHE A 181 14.31 -2.08 27.97
CA PHE A 181 14.41 -3.40 27.34
C PHE A 181 15.69 -3.50 26.52
N ILE A 182 16.52 -4.48 26.83
CA ILE A 182 17.70 -4.83 26.05
C ILE A 182 17.25 -5.77 24.92
N ILE A 183 17.31 -5.26 23.69
CA ILE A 183 17.00 -6.03 22.48
C ILE A 183 18.29 -6.66 21.95
N ASN A 184 18.34 -7.99 21.90
CA ASN A 184 19.56 -8.72 21.52
C ASN A 184 19.30 -9.74 20.40
N THR A 185 20.21 -9.79 19.44
CA THR A 185 20.25 -10.78 18.36
C THR A 185 21.42 -11.74 18.65
N PRO A 186 21.17 -12.93 19.21
CA PRO A 186 22.23 -13.78 19.78
C PRO A 186 23.19 -14.38 18.74
N ASP A 187 22.73 -14.56 17.50
CA ASP A 187 23.56 -15.00 16.38
C ASP A 187 22.92 -14.65 15.03
N PHE A 188 23.58 -15.02 13.94
CA PHE A 188 23.11 -14.75 12.57
C PHE A 188 21.75 -15.39 12.25
N LYS A 189 21.39 -16.53 12.84
CA LYS A 189 20.10 -17.19 12.59
C LYS A 189 18.94 -16.39 13.18
N ALA A 190 19.20 -15.60 14.22
CA ALA A 190 18.24 -14.68 14.83
C ALA A 190 18.16 -13.32 14.12
N ALA A 191 19.04 -13.04 13.14
CA ALA A 191 19.02 -11.77 12.42
C ALA A 191 17.67 -11.60 11.71
N LYS A 192 17.07 -10.42 11.84
CA LYS A 192 15.84 -10.08 11.12
C LYS A 192 16.11 -10.06 9.62
N CYS A 193 15.22 -10.66 8.84
CA CYS A 193 15.35 -10.74 7.39
C CYS A 193 14.00 -10.45 6.71
N TRP A 194 14.06 -10.13 5.42
CA TRP A 194 12.87 -9.75 4.61
C TRP A 194 12.09 -8.55 5.15
N VAL A 195 12.74 -7.72 5.96
CA VAL A 195 12.15 -6.50 6.52
C VAL A 195 12.03 -5.46 5.42
N GLY A 196 10.82 -5.28 4.89
CA GLY A 196 10.56 -4.25 3.88
C GLY A 196 10.83 -2.85 4.43
N ASN A 197 11.36 -1.97 3.58
CA ASN A 197 11.80 -0.60 3.90
C ASN A 197 13.09 -0.44 4.69
N LEU A 198 13.81 -1.54 5.01
CA LEU A 198 15.15 -1.51 5.59
C LEU A 198 16.25 -1.72 4.53
#